data_AF-A0A813ITX6-F1
#
_entry.id   AF-A0A813ITX6-F1
#
_cell.length_a   1.000
_cell.length_b   1.000
_cell.length_c   1.000
_cell.angle_alpha   90.00
_cell.angle_beta   90.00
_cell.angle_gamma   90.00
#
_symmetry.space_group_name_H-M   'P 1'
#
loop_
_entity.id
_entity.type
_entity.pdbx_description
1 polymer ?
#
loop_
_entity_poly.entity_id
_entity_poly.type
_entity_poly.pdbx_seq_one_letter_code
_entity_poly.pdbx_strand_id
1 'polypeptide(L)'
;RNIRMGGPVAPNQAAMPTVLLVTAQPDGLVQLFSTSGDLLSSFAAGHKTELTHLAVSPMQDEYTLSTGDANGVFRVHRLSVRPRRTQYDQRRRAASPDEERFSPHLVSPANITVQFLKAFRAGLLPEIANSSAGVQRNQSEAPQVTAMVLASNQGVKYFVSGDAAGWITVFTREGAQHARMQVGNGSR
;
A
#
# COMPACT_ATOMS: atom_id res chain seq x y z
N ARG A 1 4.77 -26.81 48.09
CA ARG A 1 3.99 -26.48 46.86
C ARG A 1 3.87 -24.95 46.83
N ASN A 2 4.70 -24.25 46.04
CA ASN A 2 4.71 -22.79 46.01
C ASN A 2 3.71 -22.27 44.99
N ILE A 3 2.70 -21.54 45.46
CA ILE A 3 1.70 -20.86 44.65
C ILE A 3 2.32 -19.53 44.23
N ARG A 4 2.73 -19.40 42.95
CA ARG A 4 3.15 -18.11 42.38
C ARG A 4 1.91 -17.22 42.24
N MET A 5 1.83 -16.20 43.07
CA MET A 5 0.85 -15.11 42.95
C MET A 5 1.12 -14.36 41.65
N GLY A 6 0.13 -14.33 40.74
CA GLY A 6 0.20 -13.64 39.46
C GLY A 6 0.41 -12.15 39.67
N GLY A 7 1.52 -11.62 39.14
CA GLY A 7 1.77 -10.18 39.11
C GLY A 7 0.79 -9.47 38.18
N PRO A 8 0.50 -8.18 38.41
CA PRO A 8 -0.45 -7.41 37.62
C PRO A 8 -0.01 -7.37 36.15
N VAL A 9 -0.86 -7.92 35.28
CA VAL A 9 -0.71 -7.81 33.83
C VAL A 9 -1.02 -6.36 33.46
N ALA A 10 0.01 -5.57 33.15
CA ALA A 10 -0.19 -4.20 32.69
C ALA A 10 -0.97 -4.22 31.36
N PRO A 11 -2.14 -3.57 31.25
CA PRO A 11 -2.85 -3.43 29.98
C PRO A 11 -2.13 -2.37 29.14
N ASN A 12 -1.02 -2.76 28.52
CA ASN A 12 -0.19 -1.84 27.73
C ASN A 12 -0.18 -2.31 26.29
N GLN A 13 -1.13 -1.81 25.50
CA GLN A 13 -0.95 -1.34 24.12
C GLN A 13 -2.32 -1.11 23.46
N ALA A 14 -2.94 0.04 23.73
CA ALA A 14 -3.91 0.60 22.80
C ALA A 14 -3.24 1.75 22.05
N ALA A 15 -2.23 1.42 21.23
CA ALA A 15 -1.75 2.38 20.23
C ALA A 15 -2.68 2.23 19.02
N MET A 16 -3.69 3.09 18.97
CA MET A 16 -4.66 3.21 17.89
C MET A 16 -4.00 3.21 16.50
N PRO A 17 -4.69 2.67 15.49
CA PRO A 17 -4.18 2.64 14.13
C PRO A 17 -3.83 4.05 13.66
N THR A 18 -2.59 4.22 13.21
CA THR A 18 -2.13 5.45 12.58
C THR A 18 -2.72 5.48 11.18
N VAL A 19 -3.85 6.16 11.04
CA VAL A 19 -4.41 6.43 9.72
C VAL A 19 -3.42 7.33 8.98
N LEU A 20 -2.99 6.87 7.82
CA LEU A 20 -2.12 7.61 6.93
C LEU A 20 -2.92 8.01 5.70
N LEU A 21 -2.78 9.27 5.30
CA LEU A 21 -3.18 9.71 3.97
C LEU A 21 -2.01 9.45 3.03
N VAL A 22 -2.30 8.92 1.84
CA VAL A 22 -1.28 8.65 0.82
C VAL A 22 -1.63 9.43 -0.43
N THR A 23 -0.65 10.13 -0.96
CA THR A 23 -0.74 10.75 -2.29
C THR A 23 0.34 10.18 -3.19
N ALA A 24 0.04 10.11 -4.48
CA ALA A 24 0.99 9.76 -5.52
C ALA A 24 0.99 10.89 -6.55
N GLN A 25 2.18 11.35 -6.90
CA GLN A 25 2.39 12.39 -7.90
C GLN A 25 2.73 11.76 -9.25
N PRO A 26 2.42 12.43 -10.37
CA PRO A 26 2.76 11.94 -11.70
C PRO A 26 4.25 11.66 -11.90
N ASP A 27 5.14 12.35 -11.19
CA ASP A 27 6.59 12.18 -11.28
C ASP A 27 7.13 10.90 -10.62
N GLY A 28 6.27 10.10 -9.99
CA GLY A 28 6.67 8.88 -9.28
C GLY A 28 6.90 9.07 -7.78
N LEU A 29 6.72 10.28 -7.25
CA LEU A 29 6.85 10.55 -5.82
C LEU A 29 5.59 10.13 -5.07
N VAL A 30 5.77 9.38 -3.99
CA VAL A 30 4.70 9.04 -3.05
C VAL A 30 4.95 9.79 -1.74
N GLN A 31 3.89 10.38 -1.19
CA GLN A 31 3.93 11.10 0.08
C GLN A 31 2.92 10.50 1.05
N LEU A 32 3.34 10.39 2.31
CA LEU A 32 2.58 9.86 3.42
C LEU A 32 2.34 10.98 4.43
N PHE A 33 1.08 11.22 4.77
CA PHE A 33 0.69 12.28 5.69
C PHE A 33 -0.04 11.71 6.90
N SER A 34 0.02 12.44 8.01
CA SER A 34 -0.87 12.21 9.15
C SER A 34 -2.30 12.60 8.79
N THR A 35 -3.25 12.23 9.65
CA THR A 35 -4.63 12.72 9.56
C THR A 35 -4.75 14.22 9.80
N SER A 36 -3.78 14.85 10.46
CA SER A 36 -3.68 16.32 10.60
C SER A 36 -3.11 17.01 9.37
N GLY A 37 -2.64 16.26 8.36
CA GLY A 37 -2.07 16.80 7.12
C GLY A 37 -0.56 17.02 7.18
N ASP A 38 0.12 16.61 8.25
CA ASP A 38 1.57 16.73 8.38
C ASP A 38 2.26 15.70 7.49
N LEU A 39 3.29 16.12 6.74
CA LEU A 39 4.10 15.20 5.95
C LEU A 39 4.96 14.32 6.87
N LEU A 40 4.70 13.01 6.86
CA LEU A 40 5.41 12.04 7.70
C LEU A 40 6.57 11.37 6.97
N SER A 41 6.42 11.10 5.67
CA SER A 41 7.45 10.46 4.85
C SER A 41 7.19 10.69 3.36
N SER A 42 8.25 10.60 2.56
CA SER A 42 8.17 10.62 1.10
C SER A 42 9.21 9.68 0.51
N PHE A 43 8.86 9.01 -0.59
CA PHE A 43 9.75 8.09 -1.29
C PHE A 43 9.40 8.03 -2.79
N ALA A 44 10.39 7.70 -3.62
CA ALA A 44 10.16 7.42 -5.04
C ALA A 44 9.66 5.99 -5.24
N ALA A 45 8.55 5.81 -5.95
CA ALA A 45 8.02 4.49 -6.28
C ALA A 45 8.88 3.74 -7.32
N GLY A 46 9.72 4.48 -8.07
CA GLY A 46 10.69 3.93 -9.02
C GLY A 46 10.09 3.50 -10.37
N HIS A 47 8.93 4.04 -10.74
CA HIS A 47 8.38 3.86 -12.09
C HIS A 47 9.19 4.67 -13.12
N LYS A 48 9.23 4.17 -14.37
CA LYS A 48 9.89 4.86 -15.49
C LYS A 48 8.98 5.84 -16.21
N THR A 49 7.69 5.71 -15.98
CA THR A 49 6.62 6.53 -16.55
C THR A 49 5.73 7.04 -15.44
N GLU A 50 4.82 7.94 -15.78
CA GLU A 50 3.97 8.60 -14.81
C GLU A 50 3.10 7.62 -14.02
N LEU A 51 2.89 7.93 -12.74
CA LEU A 51 1.97 7.20 -11.90
C LEU A 51 0.54 7.56 -12.27
N THR A 52 -0.22 6.54 -12.65
CA THR A 52 -1.64 6.67 -13.01
C THR A 52 -2.53 6.10 -11.92
N HIS A 53 -2.03 5.15 -11.12
CA HIS A 53 -2.84 4.41 -10.17
C HIS A 53 -2.16 4.26 -8.80
N LEU A 54 -2.99 4.29 -7.76
CA LEU A 54 -2.60 4.09 -6.38
C LEU A 54 -3.68 3.24 -5.68
N ALA A 55 -3.27 2.21 -4.95
CA ALA A 55 -4.18 1.41 -4.15
C ALA A 55 -3.54 1.05 -2.81
N VAL A 56 -4.32 1.15 -1.73
CA VAL A 56 -3.87 0.91 -0.35
C VAL A 56 -4.59 -0.32 0.18
N SER A 57 -3.89 -1.18 0.92
CA SER A 57 -4.52 -2.32 1.59
C SER A 57 -5.37 -1.84 2.77
N PRO A 58 -6.62 -2.30 2.90
CA PRO A 58 -7.48 -1.92 4.03
C PRO A 58 -7.15 -2.68 5.33
N MET A 59 -6.18 -3.61 5.32
CA MET A 59 -5.92 -4.48 6.45
C MET A 59 -4.96 -3.86 7.47
N GLN A 60 -5.30 -4.00 8.75
CA GLN A 60 -4.55 -3.39 9.86
C GLN A 60 -3.20 -4.09 10.17
N ASP A 61 -3.06 -5.38 9.83
CA ASP A 61 -1.87 -6.16 10.19
C ASP A 61 -0.65 -5.84 9.32
N GLU A 62 -0.89 -5.38 8.09
CA GLU A 62 0.19 -5.05 7.16
C GLU A 62 -0.29 -3.99 6.18
N TYR A 63 0.29 -2.80 6.33
CA TYR A 63 0.12 -1.69 5.41
C TYR A 63 0.89 -1.98 4.12
N THR A 64 0.13 -2.29 3.08
CA THR A 64 0.67 -2.49 1.72
C THR A 64 0.12 -1.40 0.81
N LEU A 65 0.99 -0.84 -0.01
CA LEU A 65 0.67 0.12 -1.05
C LEU A 65 1.01 -0.49 -2.42
N SER A 66 0.15 -0.31 -3.41
CA SER A 66 0.45 -0.58 -4.81
C SER A 66 0.40 0.72 -5.61
N THR A 67 1.41 0.93 -6.44
CA THR A 67 1.46 2.00 -7.43
C THR A 67 1.42 1.38 -8.82
N GLY A 68 0.74 2.03 -9.76
CA GLY A 68 0.68 1.61 -11.17
C GLY A 68 1.04 2.77 -12.09
N ASP A 69 1.78 2.49 -13.15
CA ASP A 69 2.13 3.47 -14.18
C ASP A 69 1.33 3.30 -15.48
N ALA A 70 1.47 4.28 -16.37
CA ALA A 70 0.84 4.30 -17.69
C ALA A 70 1.16 3.09 -18.59
N ASN A 71 2.26 2.36 -18.32
CA ASN A 71 2.64 1.16 -19.07
C ASN A 71 2.05 -0.13 -18.49
N GLY A 72 1.19 -0.01 -17.47
CA GLY A 72 0.59 -1.11 -16.75
C GLY A 72 1.58 -1.85 -15.84
N VAL A 73 2.73 -1.24 -15.49
CA VAL A 73 3.64 -1.81 -14.50
C VAL A 73 3.14 -1.42 -13.12
N PHE A 74 2.94 -2.42 -12.27
CA PHE A 74 2.59 -2.26 -10.87
C PHE A 74 3.78 -2.51 -9.98
N ARG A 75 3.89 -1.76 -8.88
CA ARG A 75 4.89 -1.95 -7.83
C ARG A 75 4.24 -1.99 -6.47
N VAL A 76 4.67 -2.96 -5.67
CA VAL A 76 4.13 -3.18 -4.32
C VAL A 76 5.16 -2.75 -3.30
N HIS A 77 4.71 -1.97 -2.33
CA HIS A 77 5.50 -1.44 -1.23
C HIS A 77 4.86 -1.85 0.10
N ARG A 78 5.69 -2.25 1.05
CA ARG A 78 5.30 -2.51 2.43
C ARG A 78 5.67 -1.31 3.29
N LEU A 79 4.72 -0.84 4.08
CA LEU A 79 4.92 0.26 5.03
C LEU A 79 5.00 -0.33 6.44
N SER A 80 6.01 0.09 7.21
CA SER A 80 6.06 -0.18 8.65
C SER A 80 6.03 1.15 9.38
N VAL A 81 5.02 1.31 10.25
CA VAL A 81 4.82 2.49 11.07
C VAL A 81 5.16 2.13 12.50
N ARG A 82 6.19 2.78 13.05
CA ARG A 82 6.59 2.59 14.45
C ARG A 82 6.37 3.91 15.19
N PRO A 83 5.50 3.94 16.22
CA PRO A 83 5.35 5.12 17.06
C PRO A 83 6.72 5.54 17.61
N ARG A 84 7.09 6.80 17.38
CA ARG A 84 8.34 7.34 17.89
C ARG A 84 8.06 7.84 19.31
N ARG A 85 8.63 7.19 20.31
CA ARG A 85 8.67 7.76 21.66
C ARG A 85 9.60 8.97 21.63
N THR A 86 9.03 10.17 21.63
CA THR A 86 9.81 11.39 21.79
C THR A 86 10.32 11.47 23.22
N GLN A 87 11.63 11.65 23.42
CA GLN A 87 12.23 11.92 24.74
C GLN A 87 11.60 13.12 25.46
N TYR A 88 10.93 14.01 24.72
CA TYR A 88 10.21 15.15 25.26
C TYR A 88 9.13 14.76 26.28
N ASP A 89 8.39 13.66 26.05
CA ASP A 89 7.41 13.15 27.03
C ASP A 89 8.07 12.72 28.34
N GLN A 90 9.32 12.26 28.26
CA GLN A 90 10.08 11.84 29.43
C GLN A 90 10.55 13.06 30.25
N ARG A 91 10.92 14.17 29.60
CA ARG A 91 11.25 15.43 30.28
C ARG A 91 10.02 16.18 30.81
N ARG A 92 8.87 16.10 30.14
CA ARG A 92 7.63 16.71 30.61
C ARG A 92 7.09 16.12 31.91
N ARG A 93 7.43 14.87 32.24
CA ARG A 93 7.13 14.30 33.56
C ARG A 93 8.03 14.86 34.68
N ALA A 94 9.09 15.59 34.34
CA ALA A 94 10.05 16.15 35.30
C ALA A 94 10.02 17.69 35.36
N ALA A 95 9.33 18.38 34.44
CA ALA A 95 9.31 19.84 34.36
C ALA A 95 8.03 20.44 34.97
N SER A 96 8.24 21.50 35.78
CA SER A 96 7.27 22.27 36.55
C SER A 96 6.08 22.81 35.70
N PRO A 97 4.87 22.96 36.28
CA PRO A 97 3.65 23.33 35.57
C PRO A 97 3.57 24.78 35.04
N ASP A 98 4.57 25.63 35.28
CA ASP A 98 4.43 27.09 35.13
C ASP A 98 4.99 27.72 33.84
N GLU A 99 5.59 26.95 32.92
CA GLU A 99 6.11 27.52 31.66
C GLU A 99 5.09 27.51 30.52
N GLU A 100 4.92 28.69 29.90
CA GLU A 100 4.06 28.95 28.75
C GLU A 100 4.28 27.95 27.62
N ARG A 101 3.17 27.33 27.21
CA ARG A 101 3.13 26.14 26.38
C ARG A 101 3.36 26.48 24.91
N PHE A 102 4.60 26.41 24.44
CA PHE A 102 4.85 26.27 23.01
C PHE A 102 4.23 24.95 22.51
N SER A 103 3.39 25.05 21.47
CA SER A 103 2.66 23.93 20.89
C SER A 103 3.64 22.90 20.30
N PRO A 104 3.68 21.65 20.82
CA PRO A 104 4.64 20.64 20.40
C PRO A 104 4.33 20.01 19.01
N HIS A 105 3.68 20.75 18.12
CA HIS A 105 3.10 20.23 16.87
C HIS A 105 4.11 19.93 15.75
N LEU A 106 5.42 20.09 15.97
CA LEU A 106 6.41 20.03 14.88
C LEU A 106 7.21 18.71 14.78
N VAL A 107 6.97 17.73 15.66
CA VAL A 107 7.71 16.45 15.58
C VAL A 107 6.76 15.35 15.14
N SER A 108 7.02 14.80 13.96
CA SER A 108 6.31 13.63 13.44
C SER A 108 6.27 12.52 14.50
N PRO A 109 5.07 12.06 14.89
CA PRO A 109 4.90 11.08 15.98
C PRO A 109 5.32 9.67 15.57
N ALA A 110 5.70 9.44 14.32
CA ALA A 110 5.94 8.10 13.79
C ALA A 110 7.21 8.01 12.93
N ASN A 111 7.95 6.92 13.12
CA ASN A 111 8.98 6.48 12.20
C ASN A 111 8.33 5.59 11.14
N ILE A 112 8.38 6.01 9.88
CA ILE A 112 7.85 5.24 8.76
C ILE A 112 9.01 4.69 7.94
N THR A 113 9.01 3.38 7.71
CA THR A 113 9.93 2.73 6.76
C THR A 113 9.13 2.16 5.60
N VAL A 114 9.62 2.38 4.38
CA VAL A 114 9.03 1.85 3.15
C VAL A 114 9.97 0.80 2.57
N GLN A 115 9.43 -0.36 2.23
CA GLN A 115 10.16 -1.44 1.61
C GLN A 115 9.52 -1.80 0.27
N PHE A 116 10.27 -1.70 -0.82
CA PHE A 116 9.85 -2.28 -2.09
C PHE A 116 9.79 -3.81 -1.99
N LEU A 117 8.66 -4.40 -2.37
CA LEU A 117 8.47 -5.85 -2.37
C LEU A 117 8.66 -6.45 -3.75
N LYS A 118 8.00 -5.88 -4.77
CA LYS A 118 8.01 -6.45 -6.13
C LYS A 118 7.50 -5.47 -7.18
N ALA A 119 7.73 -5.82 -8.44
CA ALA A 119 7.04 -5.27 -9.59
C ALA A 119 6.42 -6.38 -10.45
N PHE A 120 5.29 -6.11 -11.10
CA PHE A 120 4.66 -6.98 -12.10
C PHE A 120 3.95 -6.13 -13.16
N ARG A 121 3.59 -6.70 -14.31
CA ARG A 121 2.93 -5.95 -15.40
C ARG A 121 1.56 -6.54 -15.73
N ALA A 122 0.56 -5.69 -15.90
CA ALA A 122 -0.77 -6.09 -16.34
C ALA A 122 -0.72 -6.68 -17.77
N GLY A 123 -1.50 -7.74 -18.00
CA GLY A 123 -1.82 -8.31 -19.31
C GLY A 123 -0.67 -8.89 -20.16
N LEU A 124 0.57 -8.94 -19.65
CA LEU A 124 1.54 -9.93 -20.14
C LEU A 124 1.15 -11.29 -19.56
N LEU A 125 0.28 -12.01 -20.27
CA LEU A 125 0.23 -13.45 -20.08
C LEU A 125 1.60 -14.01 -20.49
N PRO A 126 2.20 -14.95 -19.75
CA PRO A 126 3.13 -15.87 -20.38
C PRO A 126 2.32 -16.55 -21.47
N GLU A 127 2.51 -16.09 -22.70
CA GLU A 127 1.92 -16.67 -23.89
C GLU A 127 2.29 -18.15 -23.81
N ILE A 128 1.32 -18.98 -23.45
CA ILE A 128 1.50 -20.42 -23.45
C ILE A 128 1.83 -20.71 -24.90
N ALA A 129 3.09 -20.99 -25.19
CA ALA A 129 3.71 -21.05 -26.51
C ALA A 129 3.11 -22.12 -27.45
N ASN A 130 1.92 -22.63 -27.14
CA ASN A 130 1.30 -23.80 -27.73
C ASN A 130 -0.03 -23.50 -28.45
N SER A 131 -0.50 -22.26 -28.52
CA SER A 131 -1.68 -21.92 -29.34
C SER A 131 -1.28 -21.66 -30.79
N SER A 132 -1.25 -22.73 -31.59
CA SER A 132 -1.08 -22.71 -33.04
C SER A 132 -2.28 -22.14 -33.83
N ALA A 133 -3.24 -21.52 -33.15
CA ALA A 133 -4.38 -20.87 -33.77
C ALA A 133 -4.06 -19.37 -33.94
N GLY A 134 -3.62 -19.01 -35.15
CA GLY A 134 -3.10 -17.71 -35.56
C GLY A 134 -4.08 -16.53 -35.49
N VAL A 135 -4.64 -16.26 -34.32
CA VAL A 135 -5.21 -14.96 -34.02
C VAL A 135 -4.03 -14.02 -33.76
N GLN A 136 -3.59 -13.34 -34.82
CA GLN A 136 -2.72 -12.16 -34.72
C GLN A 136 -3.48 -11.10 -33.92
N ARG A 137 -3.48 -11.21 -32.58
CA ARG A 137 -3.78 -10.06 -31.74
C ARG A 137 -2.66 -9.08 -32.01
N ASN A 138 -3.01 -7.88 -32.45
CA ASN A 138 -2.08 -6.77 -32.59
C ASN A 138 -1.32 -6.61 -31.27
N GLN A 139 -0.14 -7.23 -31.19
CA GLN A 139 0.69 -7.40 -29.99
C GLN A 139 1.28 -6.07 -29.48
N SER A 140 0.88 -4.94 -30.07
CA SER A 140 1.56 -3.67 -29.89
C SER A 140 0.96 -2.77 -28.81
N GLU A 141 -0.27 -3.00 -28.38
CA GLU A 141 -0.90 -2.11 -27.41
C GLU A 141 -0.79 -2.70 -26.01
N ALA A 142 0.03 -2.06 -25.17
CA ALA A 142 0.08 -2.39 -23.75
C ALA A 142 -1.33 -2.21 -23.18
N PRO A 143 -1.83 -3.16 -22.37
CA PRO A 143 -3.16 -3.06 -21.78
C PRO A 143 -3.26 -1.79 -20.96
N GLN A 144 -4.13 -0.88 -21.39
CA GLN A 144 -4.39 0.37 -20.68
C GLN A 144 -5.18 0.03 -19.43
N VAL A 145 -4.48 0.03 -18.28
CA VAL A 145 -5.13 -0.17 -16.99
C VAL A 145 -6.04 1.03 -16.71
N THR A 146 -7.27 0.76 -16.31
CA THR A 146 -8.30 1.77 -16.01
C THR A 146 -8.66 1.79 -14.54
N ALA A 147 -8.50 0.67 -13.83
CA ALA A 147 -8.77 0.55 -12.42
C ALA A 147 -7.78 -0.39 -11.73
N MET A 148 -7.48 -0.11 -10.47
CA MET A 148 -6.66 -0.96 -9.61
C MET A 148 -7.21 -0.94 -8.18
N VAL A 149 -7.32 -2.12 -7.55
CA VAL A 149 -7.74 -2.25 -6.16
C VAL A 149 -6.98 -3.39 -5.47
N LEU A 150 -6.75 -3.25 -4.17
CA LEU A 150 -6.31 -4.35 -3.31
C LEU A 150 -7.54 -4.98 -2.64
N ALA A 151 -7.76 -6.26 -2.88
CA ALA A 151 -8.84 -7.03 -2.26
C ALA A 151 -8.28 -8.05 -1.26
N SER A 152 -9.10 -8.46 -0.31
CA SER A 152 -8.81 -9.56 0.60
C SER A 152 -9.99 -10.50 0.68
N ASN A 153 -9.75 -11.80 0.61
CA ASN A 153 -10.76 -12.84 0.79
C ASN A 153 -10.19 -13.92 1.71
N GLN A 154 -10.86 -14.16 2.85
CA GLN A 154 -10.42 -15.14 3.86
C GLN A 154 -8.95 -14.97 4.29
N GLY A 155 -8.48 -13.73 4.39
CA GLY A 155 -7.10 -13.40 4.77
C GLY A 155 -6.08 -13.46 3.62
N VAL A 156 -6.46 -13.96 2.44
CA VAL A 156 -5.60 -13.94 1.25
C VAL A 156 -5.77 -12.62 0.52
N LYS A 157 -4.65 -11.95 0.22
CA LYS A 157 -4.61 -10.64 -0.43
C LYS A 157 -4.41 -10.79 -1.93
N TYR A 158 -5.17 -10.02 -2.69
CA TYR A 158 -5.13 -9.98 -4.14
C TYR A 158 -4.98 -8.54 -4.64
N PHE A 159 -4.28 -8.38 -5.75
CA PHE A 159 -4.34 -7.17 -6.55
C PHE A 159 -5.30 -7.42 -7.70
N VAL A 160 -6.26 -6.53 -7.90
CA VAL A 160 -7.22 -6.64 -8.99
C VAL A 160 -7.05 -5.42 -9.88
N SER A 161 -6.89 -5.64 -11.18
CA SER A 161 -6.79 -4.58 -12.19
C SER A 161 -7.86 -4.75 -13.27
N GLY A 162 -8.51 -3.66 -13.64
CA GLY A 162 -9.34 -3.57 -14.84
C GLY A 162 -8.57 -2.91 -15.98
N ASP A 163 -8.76 -3.38 -17.22
CA ASP A 163 -8.23 -2.72 -18.42
C ASP A 163 -9.35 -2.13 -19.31
N ALA A 164 -8.96 -1.29 -20.26
CA ALA A 164 -9.87 -0.63 -21.20
C ALA A 164 -10.61 -1.62 -22.14
N ALA A 165 -10.10 -2.84 -22.28
CA ALA A 165 -10.74 -3.90 -23.08
C ALA A 165 -11.75 -4.73 -22.26
N GLY A 166 -12.04 -4.32 -21.01
CA GLY A 166 -13.02 -4.97 -20.15
C GLY A 166 -12.48 -6.23 -19.45
N TRP A 167 -11.17 -6.45 -19.45
CA TRP A 167 -10.59 -7.53 -18.67
C TRP A 167 -10.40 -7.13 -17.22
N ILE A 168 -10.80 -8.02 -16.33
CA ILE A 168 -10.41 -8.02 -14.93
C ILE A 168 -9.32 -9.06 -14.75
N THR A 169 -8.17 -8.65 -14.23
CA THR A 169 -7.06 -9.54 -13.89
C THR A 169 -6.83 -9.50 -12.39
N VAL A 170 -6.74 -10.68 -11.79
CA VAL A 170 -6.46 -10.87 -10.36
C VAL A 170 -5.06 -11.42 -10.24
N PHE A 171 -4.23 -10.80 -9.42
CA PHE A 171 -2.89 -11.23 -9.06
C PHE A 171 -2.85 -11.61 -7.59
N THR A 172 -2.09 -12.66 -7.26
CA THR A 172 -1.79 -12.99 -5.87
C THR A 172 -0.90 -11.92 -5.24
N ARG A 173 -0.75 -11.96 -3.91
CA ARG A 173 0.21 -11.11 -3.21
C ARG A 173 1.62 -11.27 -3.78
N GLU A 174 1.96 -12.41 -4.36
CA GLU A 174 3.25 -12.75 -4.97
C GLU A 174 3.45 -12.04 -6.33
N GLY A 175 2.40 -11.48 -6.92
CA GLY A 175 2.41 -10.88 -8.25
C GLY A 175 2.13 -11.89 -9.37
N ALA A 176 1.86 -13.15 -9.02
CA ALA A 176 1.45 -14.16 -9.97
C ALA A 176 0.00 -13.94 -10.39
N GLN A 177 -0.31 -14.06 -11.68
CA GLN A 177 -1.69 -13.98 -12.14
C GLN A 177 -2.49 -15.18 -11.59
N HIS A 178 -3.52 -14.90 -10.81
CA HIS A 178 -4.42 -15.88 -10.22
C HIS A 178 -5.61 -16.19 -11.12
N ALA A 179 -6.25 -15.16 -11.66
CA ALA A 179 -7.42 -15.28 -12.51
C ALA A 179 -7.49 -14.13 -13.51
N ARG A 180 -8.17 -14.35 -14.63
CA ARG A 180 -8.50 -13.32 -15.59
C ARG A 180 -9.89 -13.59 -16.15
N MET A 181 -10.73 -12.57 -16.19
CA MET A 181 -12.11 -12.66 -16.67
C MET A 181 -12.41 -11.47 -17.58
N GLN A 182 -13.08 -11.72 -18.71
CA GLN A 182 -13.60 -10.65 -19.54
C GLN A 182 -15.00 -10.31 -19.05
N VAL A 183 -15.24 -9.06 -18.69
CA VAL A 183 -16.59 -8.56 -18.44
C VAL A 183 -17.16 -8.23 -19.81
N GLY A 184 -18.10 -9.06 -20.26
CA GLY A 184 -18.67 -8.95 -21.60
C GLY A 184 -19.32 -7.59 -21.83
N ASN A 185 -19.08 -7.00 -23.01
CA ASN A 185 -19.96 -5.99 -23.57
C ASN A 185 -21.28 -6.71 -23.85
N GLY A 186 -22.21 -6.70 -22.90
CA GLY A 186 -23.55 -7.23 -23.15
C GLY A 186 -24.08 -6.56 -24.42
N SER A 187 -24.13 -7.30 -25.53
CA SER A 187 -24.89 -6.90 -26.70
C SER A 187 -26.35 -6.92 -26.26
N ARG A 188 -26.83 -5.77 -25.81
CA ARG A 188 -28.25 -5.52 -25.60
C ARG A 188 -28.97 -5.53 -26.94
#